data_AF-A0A9X0C5H1-F1
#
_entry.id   AF-A0A9X0C5H1-F1
#
_cell.length_a   1.000
_cell.length_b   1.000
_cell.length_c   1.000
_cell.angle_alpha   90.00
_cell.angle_beta   90.00
_cell.angle_gamma   90.00
#
_symmetry.space_group_name_H-M   'P 1'
#
loop_
_entity.id
_entity.type
_entity.pdbx_description
1 polymer ?
#
loop_
_entity_poly.entity_id
_entity_poly.type
_entity_poly.pdbx_seq_one_letter_code
_entity_poly.pdbx_strand_id
1 'polypeptide(L)'
;MTAISSMVDPLTVLPPEIVLQILHFTPVSALASLTAASKAWHQFIDVTHQDAIYTSEAKTAQPVGGSRDFSFLSDTHSFAKLFEGTESWKDLCKRQTLLARNWAEPHPISQESVLQIGNDPVWRFRADFKRRFFISTSHAGGLNVTDMDTGRILWQLPSVQATNRDGVRPHAHLEYQDGMAVFDSEGDSLEVWQTDHEGAKRGEFRRIATLAHDCQTRGFQLSYWTLCVVSNEGQGFVYDMTQRPPKLTTHLKIEGGGIGHLDQSEDIVIYSMGAKGYFAYNKESALAGATRLGPIPQALPPGAFRKDCLVPIEIAKGPLSPPDDPGHVWHGEDEWGAGMLHGDLFVGFSRAGRVFICPEFRKALRDEASLVANSSILECESDGSSFDLGGWLSIRNHRVMFEIQDRIYVVALDDNNRVQDVQNPSRASYSLLTSSAPQLAVPISYMALADDAIMTTYTTLGWRDSNIPSGAPPPQGRDLPRVFPTKVIRILSLAPNLSSESPSASDDTDEPLAAGSGGFGGSGPNMPSEDAWRTQAGLLQLLSMLGDEVDLEQSDGEDEWVSIGEDEEEEE
;
A
#
# COMPACT_ATOMS: atom_id res chain seq x y z
N MET A 1 34.09 -49.57 -27.31
CA MET A 1 33.67 -48.28 -27.87
C MET A 1 32.20 -48.11 -27.52
N THR A 2 31.85 -47.12 -26.69
CA THR A 2 30.45 -46.73 -26.47
C THR A 2 29.96 -45.97 -27.70
N ALA A 3 28.78 -46.32 -28.21
CA ALA A 3 28.17 -45.56 -29.30
C ALA A 3 27.73 -44.20 -28.76
N ILE A 4 28.25 -43.11 -29.33
CA ILE A 4 27.73 -41.77 -29.07
C ILE A 4 26.35 -41.73 -29.74
N SER A 5 25.29 -41.64 -28.93
CA SER A 5 23.93 -41.48 -29.47
C SER A 5 23.87 -40.16 -30.23
N SER A 6 23.48 -40.22 -31.50
CA SER A 6 23.29 -39.02 -32.31
C SER A 6 22.09 -38.26 -31.77
N MET A 7 22.33 -37.20 -30.99
CA MET A 7 21.29 -36.25 -30.64
C MET A 7 20.79 -35.58 -31.92
N VAL A 8 19.49 -35.71 -32.19
CA VAL A 8 18.81 -35.12 -33.35
C VAL A 8 17.95 -33.98 -32.85
N ASP A 9 17.95 -32.84 -33.55
CA ASP A 9 17.13 -31.68 -33.19
C ASP A 9 15.64 -32.06 -33.27
N PRO A 10 14.85 -31.93 -32.19
CA PRO A 10 13.41 -32.17 -32.19
C PRO A 10 12.66 -31.52 -33.35
N LEU A 11 13.06 -30.31 -33.79
CA LEU A 11 12.45 -29.61 -34.93
C LEU A 11 12.56 -30.37 -36.28
N THR A 12 13.48 -31.34 -36.37
CA THR A 12 13.73 -32.11 -37.61
C THR A 12 13.10 -33.51 -37.61
N VAL A 13 12.52 -33.95 -36.49
CA VAL A 13 11.97 -35.32 -36.32
C VAL A 13 10.59 -35.39 -35.66
N LEU A 14 10.14 -34.33 -34.98
CA LEU A 14 8.82 -34.27 -34.36
C LEU A 14 7.88 -33.35 -35.16
N PRO A 15 6.57 -33.66 -35.24
CA PRO A 15 5.57 -32.70 -35.72
C PRO A 15 5.52 -31.43 -34.86
N PRO A 16 5.22 -30.24 -35.44
CA PRO A 16 5.14 -28.97 -34.71
C PRO A 16 4.26 -29.04 -33.45
N GLU A 17 3.15 -29.79 -33.51
CA GLU A 17 2.20 -29.94 -32.40
C GLU A 17 2.84 -30.61 -31.19
N ILE A 18 3.69 -31.62 -31.42
CA ILE A 18 4.44 -32.32 -30.36
C ILE A 18 5.54 -31.42 -29.80
N VAL A 19 6.21 -30.63 -30.65
CA VAL A 19 7.19 -29.63 -30.19
C VAL A 19 6.49 -28.57 -29.32
N LEU A 20 5.33 -28.05 -29.72
CA LEU A 20 4.55 -27.11 -28.92
C LEU A 20 4.10 -27.71 -27.58
N GLN A 21 3.69 -28.99 -27.57
CA GLN A 21 3.36 -29.69 -26.33
C GLN A 21 4.58 -29.85 -25.40
N ILE A 22 5.79 -30.03 -25.93
CA ILE A 22 7.03 -30.01 -25.14
C ILE A 22 7.30 -28.60 -24.61
N LEU A 23 7.22 -27.57 -25.48
CA LEU A 23 7.47 -26.18 -25.11
C LEU A 23 6.46 -25.61 -24.09
N HIS A 24 5.24 -26.16 -24.02
CA HIS A 24 4.27 -25.83 -22.97
C HIS A 24 4.86 -26.06 -21.56
N PHE A 25 5.56 -27.17 -21.33
CA PHE A 25 6.22 -27.46 -20.05
C PHE A 25 7.58 -26.79 -19.85
N THR A 26 8.18 -26.23 -20.92
CA THR A 26 9.50 -25.57 -20.86
C THR A 26 9.42 -24.18 -20.22
N PRO A 27 10.17 -23.87 -19.13
CA PRO A 27 10.17 -22.55 -18.49
C PRO A 27 10.55 -21.39 -19.42
N VAL A 28 10.08 -20.17 -19.12
CA VAL A 28 10.33 -18.96 -19.94
C VAL A 28 11.83 -18.69 -20.17
N SER A 29 12.67 -18.91 -19.16
CA SER A 29 14.14 -18.81 -19.26
C SER A 29 14.75 -19.82 -20.24
N ALA A 30 14.20 -21.05 -20.30
CA ALA A 30 14.61 -22.07 -21.24
C ALA A 30 14.07 -21.80 -22.65
N LEU A 31 12.87 -21.21 -22.80
CA LEU A 31 12.38 -20.71 -24.10
C LEU A 31 13.32 -19.62 -24.67
N ALA A 32 13.70 -18.65 -23.85
CA ALA A 32 14.67 -17.61 -24.24
C ALA A 32 16.07 -18.17 -24.55
N SER A 33 16.45 -19.28 -23.91
CA SER A 33 17.70 -19.99 -24.23
C SER A 33 17.61 -20.74 -25.57
N LEU A 34 16.45 -21.34 -25.89
CA LEU A 34 16.22 -22.03 -27.18
C LEU A 34 16.21 -21.05 -28.35
N THR A 35 15.61 -19.87 -28.21
CA THR A 35 15.63 -18.85 -29.28
C THR A 35 17.03 -18.30 -29.56
N ALA A 36 17.91 -18.28 -28.55
CA ALA A 36 19.34 -17.98 -28.74
C ALA A 36 20.14 -19.16 -29.35
N ALA A 37 19.66 -20.41 -29.24
CA ALA A 37 20.42 -21.60 -29.63
C ALA A 37 20.49 -21.82 -31.15
N SER A 38 19.42 -21.52 -31.91
CA SER A 38 19.46 -21.62 -33.38
C SER A 38 18.42 -20.75 -34.08
N LYS A 39 18.70 -20.38 -35.34
CA LYS A 39 17.73 -19.67 -36.19
C LYS A 39 16.43 -20.45 -36.41
N ALA A 40 16.48 -21.78 -36.37
CA ALA A 40 15.28 -22.61 -36.51
C ALA A 40 14.41 -22.54 -35.24
N TRP A 41 15.01 -22.58 -34.05
CA TRP A 41 14.30 -22.41 -32.79
C TRP A 41 13.75 -20.99 -32.61
N HIS A 42 14.50 -19.95 -33.00
CA HIS A 42 13.98 -18.58 -33.05
C HIS A 42 12.79 -18.44 -34.01
N GLN A 43 12.92 -18.94 -35.25
CA GLN A 43 11.83 -18.93 -36.23
C GLN A 43 10.58 -19.66 -35.72
N PHE A 44 10.76 -20.84 -35.11
CA PHE A 44 9.66 -21.63 -34.58
C PHE A 44 8.94 -20.92 -33.42
N ILE A 45 9.69 -20.49 -32.41
CA ILE A 45 9.15 -19.92 -31.16
C ILE A 45 8.67 -18.49 -31.34
N ASP A 46 9.52 -17.60 -31.87
CA ASP A 46 9.27 -16.16 -31.85
C ASP A 46 8.55 -15.62 -33.08
N VAL A 47 8.61 -16.33 -34.22
CA VAL A 47 8.06 -15.84 -35.50
C VAL A 47 6.84 -16.65 -35.95
N THR A 48 6.84 -17.98 -35.81
CA THR A 48 5.76 -18.84 -36.33
C THR A 48 4.71 -19.22 -35.28
N HIS A 49 5.11 -19.48 -34.02
CA HIS A 49 4.20 -19.98 -32.98
C HIS A 49 4.16 -19.13 -31.70
N GLN A 50 4.52 -17.84 -31.80
CA GLN A 50 4.65 -16.94 -30.65
C GLN A 50 3.40 -16.96 -29.74
N ASP A 51 2.23 -16.65 -30.30
CA ASP A 51 0.99 -16.61 -29.50
C ASP A 51 0.67 -17.97 -28.89
N ALA A 52 0.80 -19.07 -29.63
CA ALA A 52 0.51 -20.42 -29.12
C ALA A 52 1.41 -20.84 -27.93
N ILE A 53 2.58 -20.20 -27.76
CA ILE A 53 3.52 -20.46 -26.67
C ILE A 53 3.29 -19.50 -25.49
N TYR A 54 3.13 -18.20 -25.78
CA TYR A 54 3.06 -17.16 -24.75
C TYR A 54 1.63 -16.78 -24.31
N THR A 55 0.56 -17.23 -24.99
CA THR A 55 -0.83 -17.18 -24.49
C THR A 55 -1.10 -18.18 -23.37
N SER A 56 -0.17 -19.09 -23.07
CA SER A 56 -0.38 -20.13 -22.07
C SER A 56 -0.33 -19.57 -20.65
N GLU A 57 -1.33 -19.92 -19.82
CA GLU A 57 -1.38 -19.58 -18.38
C GLU A 57 -0.10 -20.02 -17.63
N ALA A 58 0.58 -21.07 -18.11
CA ALA A 58 1.86 -21.54 -17.58
C ALA A 58 3.07 -20.64 -17.92
N LYS A 59 2.86 -19.52 -18.65
CA LYS A 59 3.91 -18.55 -19.06
C LYS A 59 3.50 -17.10 -18.82
N THR A 60 2.21 -16.79 -18.91
CA THR A 60 1.68 -15.44 -18.82
C THR A 60 0.43 -15.45 -17.95
N ALA A 61 0.46 -14.68 -16.86
CA ALA A 61 -0.69 -14.50 -15.98
C ALA A 61 -1.79 -13.72 -16.70
N GLN A 62 -3.02 -14.21 -16.61
CA GLN A 62 -4.21 -13.68 -17.28
C GLN A 62 -5.46 -14.06 -16.46
N PRO A 63 -6.65 -13.49 -16.76
CA PRO A 63 -7.89 -13.84 -16.07
C PRO A 63 -8.23 -15.33 -16.20
N VAL A 64 -8.93 -15.88 -15.19
CA VAL A 64 -9.34 -17.29 -15.14
C VAL A 64 -10.22 -17.64 -16.34
N GLY A 65 -9.81 -18.66 -17.11
CA GLY A 65 -10.48 -19.04 -18.36
C GLY A 65 -9.85 -18.42 -19.63
N GLY A 66 -8.79 -17.63 -19.46
CA GLY A 66 -8.01 -17.01 -20.51
C GLY A 66 -8.60 -15.70 -21.06
N SER A 67 -7.74 -14.85 -21.65
CA SER A 67 -8.17 -13.66 -22.38
C SER A 67 -7.94 -13.80 -23.90
N ARG A 68 -8.74 -13.06 -24.68
CA ARG A 68 -8.56 -12.93 -26.14
C ARG A 68 -7.73 -11.72 -26.54
N ASP A 69 -7.62 -10.73 -25.65
CA ASP A 69 -6.93 -9.47 -25.88
C ASP A 69 -6.37 -8.91 -24.55
N PHE A 70 -5.79 -7.71 -24.59
CA PHE A 70 -5.14 -7.07 -23.45
C PHE A 70 -6.02 -6.08 -22.66
N SER A 71 -7.34 -6.08 -22.88
CA SER A 71 -8.26 -5.15 -22.18
C SER A 71 -8.20 -5.26 -20.66
N PHE A 72 -8.03 -6.47 -20.12
CA PHE A 72 -7.86 -6.74 -18.69
C PHE A 72 -6.64 -6.05 -18.05
N LEU A 73 -5.66 -5.59 -18.85
CA LEU A 73 -4.51 -4.83 -18.33
C LEU A 73 -4.95 -3.43 -17.82
N SER A 74 -6.10 -2.93 -18.25
CA SER A 74 -6.65 -1.64 -17.76
C SER A 74 -7.15 -1.69 -16.32
N ASP A 75 -7.39 -2.89 -15.76
CA ASP A 75 -7.76 -3.11 -14.35
C ASP A 75 -6.53 -3.42 -13.46
N THR A 76 -5.31 -3.35 -13.99
CA THR A 76 -4.09 -3.59 -13.19
C THR A 76 -3.78 -2.43 -12.25
N HIS A 77 -3.31 -2.75 -11.03
CA HIS A 77 -2.89 -1.78 -10.03
C HIS A 77 -1.42 -1.39 -10.30
N SER A 78 -1.14 -0.89 -11.51
CA SER A 78 0.21 -0.49 -11.92
C SER A 78 0.42 1.01 -11.70
N PHE A 79 1.28 1.38 -10.76
CA PHE A 79 1.73 2.75 -10.58
C PHE A 79 2.59 3.21 -11.75
N ALA A 80 3.55 2.41 -12.21
CA ALA A 80 4.51 2.80 -13.24
C ALA A 80 3.97 2.67 -14.68
N LYS A 81 2.69 2.26 -14.84
CA LYS A 81 2.06 1.94 -16.12
C LYS A 81 2.81 0.87 -16.91
N LEU A 82 3.41 -0.10 -16.21
CA LEU A 82 4.30 -1.10 -16.78
C LEU A 82 3.69 -1.86 -17.97
N PHE A 83 2.37 -2.06 -17.96
CA PHE A 83 1.63 -2.80 -18.98
C PHE A 83 1.03 -1.91 -20.10
N GLU A 84 1.20 -0.59 -20.03
CA GLU A 84 0.77 0.33 -21.10
C GLU A 84 1.59 0.08 -22.38
N GLY A 85 0.91 0.10 -23.53
CA GLY A 85 1.54 -0.22 -24.81
C GLY A 85 2.07 -1.66 -24.91
N THR A 86 1.43 -2.64 -24.27
CA THR A 86 1.74 -4.07 -24.47
C THR A 86 1.33 -4.50 -25.88
N GLU A 87 2.29 -4.90 -26.71
CA GLU A 87 2.06 -5.18 -28.14
C GLU A 87 1.73 -6.66 -28.44
N SER A 88 2.15 -7.59 -27.57
CA SER A 88 2.09 -9.04 -27.84
C SER A 88 2.09 -9.86 -26.55
N TRP A 89 1.69 -11.14 -26.66
CA TRP A 89 1.74 -12.08 -25.55
C TRP A 89 3.16 -12.34 -25.04
N LYS A 90 4.16 -12.31 -25.94
CA LYS A 90 5.58 -12.38 -25.55
C LYS A 90 6.03 -11.15 -24.78
N ASP A 91 5.58 -9.95 -25.17
CA ASP A 91 5.89 -8.73 -24.45
C ASP A 91 5.22 -8.70 -23.07
N LEU A 92 3.96 -9.12 -22.96
CA LEU A 92 3.31 -9.30 -21.65
C LEU A 92 4.07 -10.29 -20.75
N CYS A 93 4.41 -11.47 -21.29
CA CYS A 93 5.22 -12.47 -20.60
C CYS A 93 6.57 -11.90 -20.13
N LYS A 94 7.27 -11.13 -20.98
CA LYS A 94 8.53 -10.45 -20.66
C LYS A 94 8.33 -9.44 -19.51
N ARG A 95 7.33 -8.56 -19.59
CA ARG A 95 7.04 -7.53 -18.58
C ARG A 95 6.70 -8.16 -17.23
N GLN A 96 5.82 -9.15 -17.21
CA GLN A 96 5.47 -9.92 -16.02
C GLN A 96 6.69 -10.67 -15.44
N THR A 97 7.50 -11.33 -16.28
CA THR A 97 8.70 -12.07 -15.84
C THR A 97 9.76 -11.14 -15.23
N LEU A 98 10.02 -9.98 -15.84
CA LEU A 98 10.99 -9.01 -15.33
C LEU A 98 10.52 -8.38 -14.01
N LEU A 99 9.22 -8.06 -13.90
CA LEU A 99 8.61 -7.57 -12.67
C LEU A 99 8.68 -8.62 -11.55
N ALA A 100 8.22 -9.85 -11.82
CA ALA A 100 8.22 -10.95 -10.86
C ALA A 100 9.64 -11.30 -10.39
N ARG A 101 10.65 -11.24 -11.28
CA ARG A 101 12.06 -11.38 -10.89
C ARG A 101 12.49 -10.26 -9.94
N ASN A 102 12.24 -9.00 -10.28
CA ASN A 102 12.66 -7.87 -9.45
C ASN A 102 12.03 -7.91 -8.05
N TRP A 103 10.74 -8.26 -7.95
CA TRP A 103 10.03 -8.52 -6.69
C TRP A 103 10.49 -9.79 -5.91
N ALA A 104 11.40 -10.59 -6.46
CA ALA A 104 11.94 -11.80 -5.84
C ALA A 104 13.44 -11.70 -5.52
N GLU A 105 14.15 -10.70 -6.05
CA GLU A 105 15.53 -10.37 -5.65
C GLU A 105 15.58 -9.97 -4.16
N PRO A 106 16.61 -10.37 -3.39
CA PRO A 106 16.81 -9.87 -2.02
C PRO A 106 17.08 -8.37 -1.92
N HIS A 107 17.65 -7.79 -3.00
CA HIS A 107 17.93 -6.36 -3.13
C HIS A 107 17.25 -5.84 -4.41
N PRO A 108 15.91 -5.69 -4.39
CA PRO A 108 15.13 -5.24 -5.54
C PRO A 108 15.57 -3.84 -6.00
N ILE A 109 15.53 -3.59 -7.31
CA ILE A 109 15.74 -2.25 -7.85
C ILE A 109 14.42 -1.49 -7.74
N SER A 110 14.40 -0.38 -7.01
CA SER A 110 13.22 0.47 -6.85
C SER A 110 13.46 1.91 -7.26
N GLN A 111 12.46 2.55 -7.86
CA GLN A 111 12.40 4.00 -8.06
C GLN A 111 11.54 4.64 -6.96
N GLU A 112 12.09 5.62 -6.26
CA GLU A 112 11.45 6.31 -5.14
C GLU A 112 10.78 7.62 -5.58
N SER A 113 9.56 7.87 -5.10
CA SER A 113 8.80 9.10 -5.28
C SER A 113 8.14 9.50 -3.95
N VAL A 114 8.27 10.77 -3.56
CA VAL A 114 7.78 11.30 -2.28
C VAL A 114 6.87 12.49 -2.53
N LEU A 115 5.56 12.25 -2.49
CA LEU A 115 4.50 13.20 -2.85
C LEU A 115 3.93 13.87 -1.60
N GLN A 116 4.36 15.11 -1.35
CA GLN A 116 3.65 16.04 -0.48
C GLN A 116 2.36 16.51 -1.17
N ILE A 117 1.24 16.54 -0.43
CA ILE A 117 -0.06 16.97 -0.93
C ILE A 117 -0.50 18.21 -0.13
N GLY A 118 -0.45 19.39 -0.76
CA GLY A 118 -0.75 20.64 -0.07
C GLY A 118 0.27 21.00 1.00
N ASN A 119 -0.19 21.67 2.06
CA ASN A 119 0.65 22.11 3.18
C ASN A 119 0.44 21.26 4.45
N ASP A 120 -0.62 20.46 4.47
CA ASP A 120 -1.11 19.75 5.65
C ASP A 120 -0.67 18.28 5.64
N PRO A 121 -0.23 17.70 6.77
CA PRO A 121 0.22 16.31 6.81
C PRO A 121 -0.89 15.33 6.36
N VAL A 122 -0.55 14.43 5.43
CA VAL A 122 -1.47 13.40 4.91
C VAL A 122 -1.83 12.42 6.04
N TRP A 123 -3.13 12.22 6.25
CA TRP A 123 -3.66 11.22 7.16
C TRP A 123 -3.89 9.89 6.43
N ARG A 124 -5.07 9.63 5.86
CA ARG A 124 -5.30 8.43 5.04
C ARG A 124 -5.22 8.76 3.56
N PHE A 125 -4.88 7.78 2.72
CA PHE A 125 -5.07 7.90 1.27
C PHE A 125 -5.51 6.59 0.63
N ARG A 126 -6.03 6.68 -0.59
CA ARG A 126 -6.35 5.56 -1.48
C ARG A 126 -5.92 5.93 -2.91
N ALA A 127 -5.75 4.94 -3.78
CA ALA A 127 -5.27 5.13 -5.15
C ALA A 127 -6.30 4.65 -6.18
N ASP A 128 -6.53 5.44 -7.22
CA ASP A 128 -7.23 5.04 -8.43
C ASP A 128 -6.22 4.95 -9.60
N PHE A 129 -5.87 3.72 -9.97
CA PHE A 129 -4.96 3.43 -11.07
C PHE A 129 -5.61 3.66 -12.45
N LYS A 130 -6.93 3.46 -12.56
CA LYS A 130 -7.74 3.62 -13.78
C LYS A 130 -7.97 5.09 -14.13
N ARG A 131 -8.18 5.95 -13.14
CA ARG A 131 -8.29 7.42 -13.28
C ARG A 131 -6.98 8.18 -13.05
N ARG A 132 -5.91 7.48 -12.66
CA ARG A 132 -4.58 8.03 -12.33
C ARG A 132 -4.63 9.14 -11.29
N PHE A 133 -5.26 8.92 -10.14
CA PHE A 133 -5.17 9.85 -9.01
C PHE A 133 -5.04 9.15 -7.66
N PHE A 134 -4.46 9.85 -6.69
CA PHE A 134 -4.62 9.60 -5.27
C PHE A 134 -5.81 10.40 -4.75
N ILE A 135 -6.48 9.88 -3.72
CA ILE A 135 -7.44 10.59 -2.90
C ILE A 135 -7.00 10.48 -1.43
N SER A 136 -6.99 11.57 -0.67
CA SER A 136 -6.31 11.62 0.64
C SER A 136 -6.95 12.57 1.63
N THR A 137 -7.15 12.18 2.90
CA THR A 137 -7.52 13.09 4.01
C THR A 137 -6.26 13.67 4.68
N SER A 138 -6.37 14.74 5.47
CA SER A 138 -5.24 15.34 6.21
C SER A 138 -5.46 15.37 7.73
N HIS A 139 -4.36 15.53 8.47
CA HIS A 139 -4.36 15.77 9.92
C HIS A 139 -5.14 17.05 10.30
N ALA A 140 -5.12 18.09 9.47
CA ALA A 140 -5.87 19.34 9.70
C ALA A 140 -7.34 19.23 9.27
N GLY A 141 -7.76 18.09 8.71
CA GLY A 141 -9.00 17.94 7.97
C GLY A 141 -8.82 18.29 6.49
N GLY A 142 -9.91 18.38 5.75
CA GLY A 142 -9.85 18.40 4.29
C GLY A 142 -9.49 17.05 3.67
N LEU A 143 -9.69 16.99 2.36
CA LEU A 143 -9.45 15.82 1.51
C LEU A 143 -9.04 16.28 0.11
N ASN A 144 -7.99 15.71 -0.44
CA ASN A 144 -7.37 16.14 -1.67
C ASN A 144 -7.40 15.01 -2.72
N VAL A 145 -7.77 15.30 -3.97
CA VAL A 145 -7.54 14.42 -5.11
C VAL A 145 -6.37 14.96 -5.92
N THR A 146 -5.34 14.13 -6.05
CA THR A 146 -4.04 14.49 -6.59
C THR A 146 -3.68 13.58 -7.75
N ASP A 147 -3.40 14.18 -8.91
CA ASP A 147 -2.97 13.48 -10.11
C ASP A 147 -1.72 12.62 -9.85
N MET A 148 -1.83 11.33 -10.16
CA MET A 148 -0.82 10.31 -9.83
C MET A 148 0.45 10.45 -10.68
N ASP A 149 0.35 11.08 -11.86
CA ASP A 149 1.44 11.21 -12.82
C ASP A 149 2.26 12.50 -12.64
N THR A 150 1.63 13.57 -12.16
CA THR A 150 2.24 14.91 -12.05
C THR A 150 2.33 15.45 -10.62
N GLY A 151 1.72 14.77 -9.64
CA GLY A 151 1.59 15.26 -8.27
C GLY A 151 0.66 16.47 -8.12
N ARG A 152 -0.06 16.84 -9.19
CA ARG A 152 -0.92 18.04 -9.20
C ARG A 152 -2.26 17.75 -8.58
N ILE A 153 -2.61 18.52 -7.56
CA ILE A 153 -3.97 18.54 -7.04
C ILE A 153 -4.95 18.90 -8.18
N LEU A 154 -5.88 18.00 -8.45
CA LEU A 154 -6.97 18.17 -9.40
C LEU A 154 -8.12 18.96 -8.77
N TRP A 155 -8.39 18.68 -7.48
CA TRP A 155 -9.54 19.19 -6.72
C TRP A 155 -9.43 18.79 -5.21
N GLN A 156 -10.11 19.48 -4.25
CA GLN A 156 -10.03 19.22 -2.79
C GLN A 156 -11.29 19.55 -1.94
N LEU A 157 -11.24 19.29 -0.62
CA LEU A 157 -12.07 19.73 0.54
C LEU A 157 -11.33 20.71 1.46
N PRO A 158 -12.06 21.57 2.19
CA PRO A 158 -11.50 22.29 3.33
C PRO A 158 -11.57 21.39 4.57
N SER A 159 -10.86 21.80 5.61
CA SER A 159 -11.28 21.42 6.96
C SER A 159 -12.65 22.05 7.26
N VAL A 160 -13.51 21.37 8.02
CA VAL A 160 -14.68 22.01 8.67
C VAL A 160 -14.27 23.24 9.50
N GLN A 161 -13.04 23.25 10.03
CA GLN A 161 -12.46 24.39 10.75
C GLN A 161 -12.22 25.62 9.85
N ALA A 162 -12.09 25.44 8.53
CA ALA A 162 -11.81 26.51 7.57
C ALA A 162 -13.09 27.08 6.92
N THR A 163 -14.23 26.41 7.06
CA THR A 163 -15.52 26.86 6.50
C THR A 163 -16.71 26.44 7.36
N ASN A 164 -17.60 27.37 7.72
CA ASN A 164 -18.87 27.09 8.42
C ASN A 164 -19.91 26.39 7.51
N ARG A 165 -19.52 25.31 6.83
CA ARG A 165 -20.23 24.54 5.79
C ARG A 165 -19.59 23.14 5.68
N ASP A 166 -20.11 22.31 4.77
CA ASP A 166 -19.49 21.09 4.24
C ASP A 166 -17.94 21.17 4.21
N GLY A 167 -17.29 20.14 4.77
CA GLY A 167 -15.83 19.96 4.86
C GLY A 167 -15.48 18.63 5.54
N VAL A 168 -14.19 18.29 5.68
CA VAL A 168 -13.79 17.11 6.51
C VAL A 168 -13.34 17.59 7.89
N ARG A 169 -13.71 16.85 8.93
CA ARG A 169 -13.04 16.95 10.23
C ARG A 169 -11.55 16.53 10.16
N PRO A 170 -10.70 17.02 11.07
CA PRO A 170 -9.38 16.44 11.34
C PRO A 170 -9.41 14.91 11.44
N HIS A 171 -8.40 14.25 10.87
CA HIS A 171 -8.16 12.81 11.01
C HIS A 171 -9.30 11.86 10.58
N ALA A 172 -10.18 12.28 9.66
CA ALA A 172 -11.21 11.38 9.14
C ALA A 172 -10.62 10.19 8.36
N HIS A 173 -11.17 9.01 8.61
CA HIS A 173 -10.87 7.75 7.95
C HIS A 173 -11.27 7.84 6.46
N LEU A 174 -10.56 7.19 5.54
CA LEU A 174 -10.85 7.28 4.10
C LEU A 174 -10.88 5.91 3.41
N GLU A 175 -12.04 5.64 2.82
CA GLU A 175 -12.35 4.46 2.01
C GLU A 175 -12.61 4.83 0.55
N TYR A 176 -12.30 3.92 -0.39
CA TYR A 176 -12.40 4.22 -1.82
C TYR A 176 -12.53 2.97 -2.70
N GLN A 177 -13.42 3.04 -3.70
CA GLN A 177 -13.56 2.04 -4.76
C GLN A 177 -14.08 2.68 -6.06
N ASP A 178 -13.46 2.39 -7.21
CA ASP A 178 -13.84 2.77 -8.59
C ASP A 178 -14.68 4.07 -8.74
N GLY A 179 -14.12 5.19 -8.31
CA GLY A 179 -14.72 6.52 -8.44
C GLY A 179 -15.61 6.95 -7.27
N MET A 180 -15.65 6.19 -6.18
CA MET A 180 -16.50 6.40 -5.02
C MET A 180 -15.68 6.42 -3.73
N ALA A 181 -15.88 7.43 -2.87
CA ALA A 181 -14.99 7.73 -1.75
C ALA A 181 -15.76 8.03 -0.46
N VAL A 182 -15.58 7.27 0.62
CA VAL A 182 -16.26 7.49 1.90
C VAL A 182 -15.28 7.98 2.97
N PHE A 183 -15.70 8.96 3.77
CA PHE A 183 -15.09 9.24 5.07
C PHE A 183 -16.16 9.49 6.15
N ASP A 184 -15.75 9.85 7.36
CA ASP A 184 -16.63 10.22 8.49
C ASP A 184 -16.70 11.74 8.75
N SER A 185 -17.92 12.22 9.00
CA SER A 185 -18.24 13.60 9.38
C SER A 185 -18.48 13.75 10.90
N GLU A 186 -18.58 14.99 11.37
CA GLU A 186 -18.98 15.28 12.74
C GLU A 186 -20.45 14.88 12.98
N GLY A 187 -20.75 14.30 14.16
CA GLY A 187 -22.09 13.80 14.48
C GLY A 187 -22.42 12.49 13.75
N ASP A 188 -21.64 11.44 14.04
CA ASP A 188 -21.91 10.02 13.73
C ASP A 188 -22.50 9.73 12.35
N SER A 189 -21.87 10.33 11.35
CA SER A 189 -22.35 10.36 9.97
C SER A 189 -21.24 10.06 8.96
N LEU A 190 -21.62 9.57 7.77
CA LEU A 190 -20.68 9.13 6.74
C LEU A 190 -20.83 9.86 5.39
N GLU A 191 -19.74 9.86 4.61
CA GLU A 191 -19.44 10.87 3.58
C GLU A 191 -18.92 10.28 2.22
N VAL A 192 -19.74 9.51 1.44
CA VAL A 192 -19.56 9.02 0.03
C VAL A 192 -19.56 10.10 -1.11
N TRP A 193 -18.44 10.74 -1.42
CA TRP A 193 -18.16 11.27 -2.79
C TRP A 193 -18.46 10.25 -3.91
N GLN A 194 -19.01 10.64 -5.07
CA GLN A 194 -18.82 9.92 -6.35
C GLN A 194 -18.29 10.84 -7.47
N THR A 195 -17.27 10.43 -8.25
CA THR A 195 -16.72 11.16 -9.42
C THR A 195 -17.41 10.83 -10.74
N ASP A 196 -16.90 11.43 -11.83
CA ASP A 196 -17.33 11.25 -13.22
C ASP A 196 -18.79 11.66 -13.51
N HIS A 197 -19.35 12.59 -12.73
CA HIS A 197 -20.63 13.22 -13.07
C HIS A 197 -20.55 13.97 -14.41
N GLU A 198 -21.67 14.01 -15.15
CA GLU A 198 -21.73 14.74 -16.41
C GLU A 198 -21.34 16.22 -16.23
N GLY A 199 -20.46 16.70 -17.13
CA GLY A 199 -19.89 18.05 -17.07
C GLY A 199 -18.95 18.33 -15.90
N ALA A 200 -18.59 17.34 -15.08
CA ALA A 200 -17.58 17.48 -14.02
C ALA A 200 -16.16 17.37 -14.58
N LYS A 201 -15.18 17.96 -13.87
CA LYS A 201 -13.75 17.76 -14.20
C LYS A 201 -13.26 16.39 -13.71
N ARG A 202 -12.18 15.86 -14.30
CA ARG A 202 -11.50 14.66 -13.79
C ARG A 202 -11.07 14.90 -12.33
N GLY A 203 -11.44 14.00 -11.41
CA GLY A 203 -11.24 14.18 -9.96
C GLY A 203 -12.30 15.05 -9.26
N GLU A 204 -13.33 15.50 -9.98
CA GLU A 204 -14.50 16.17 -9.41
C GLU A 204 -15.63 15.15 -9.16
N PHE A 205 -16.01 15.05 -7.90
CA PHE A 205 -17.06 14.24 -7.29
C PHE A 205 -18.25 15.15 -6.85
N ARG A 206 -19.48 14.62 -6.70
CA ARG A 206 -20.67 15.38 -6.21
C ARG A 206 -21.49 14.62 -5.12
N ARG A 207 -22.30 15.35 -4.30
CA ARG A 207 -23.11 14.81 -3.18
C ARG A 207 -24.13 13.82 -3.72
N ILE A 208 -24.13 12.59 -3.19
CA ILE A 208 -25.14 11.58 -3.56
C ILE A 208 -26.07 11.18 -2.40
N ALA A 209 -25.71 11.42 -1.14
CA ALA A 209 -26.49 11.15 0.07
C ALA A 209 -25.93 11.95 1.27
N THR A 210 -26.23 11.51 2.50
CA THR A 210 -25.44 11.55 3.75
C THR A 210 -26.07 10.46 4.61
N LEU A 211 -25.31 9.73 5.43
CA LEU A 211 -25.95 8.89 6.45
C LEU A 211 -25.88 9.56 7.80
N ALA A 212 -26.99 9.50 8.51
CA ALA A 212 -26.96 9.21 9.93
C ALA A 212 -27.26 7.71 10.11
N HIS A 213 -26.56 7.09 11.04
CA HIS A 213 -27.03 5.93 11.79
C HIS A 213 -26.90 6.33 13.26
N ASP A 214 -27.95 6.16 14.06
CA ASP A 214 -28.10 6.86 15.36
C ASP A 214 -27.27 6.23 16.50
N CYS A 215 -25.99 5.91 16.25
CA CYS A 215 -25.03 5.28 17.16
C CYS A 215 -23.58 5.56 16.71
N GLN A 216 -22.61 5.53 17.63
CA GLN A 216 -21.26 6.02 17.35
C GLN A 216 -20.53 5.19 16.27
N THR A 217 -19.91 5.86 15.30
CA THR A 217 -19.11 5.17 14.26
C THR A 217 -17.73 4.77 14.81
N ARG A 218 -17.45 3.46 14.91
CA ARG A 218 -16.11 2.97 15.34
C ARG A 218 -15.15 2.69 14.19
N GLY A 219 -15.66 2.26 13.03
CA GLY A 219 -14.85 2.00 11.83
C GLY A 219 -15.68 1.60 10.62
N PHE A 220 -15.10 1.76 9.42
CA PHE A 220 -15.74 1.40 8.15
C PHE A 220 -14.75 1.01 7.05
N GLN A 221 -15.19 0.24 6.03
CA GLN A 221 -14.35 -0.22 4.92
C GLN A 221 -15.15 -0.38 3.61
N LEU A 222 -14.67 0.09 2.45
CA LEU A 222 -15.36 -0.02 1.13
C LEU A 222 -14.70 -1.07 0.22
N SER A 223 -15.45 -2.09 -0.16
CA SER A 223 -15.06 -3.03 -1.22
C SER A 223 -16.28 -3.73 -1.83
N TYR A 224 -16.18 -4.36 -3.01
CA TYR A 224 -17.28 -5.10 -3.66
C TYR A 224 -18.60 -4.32 -3.89
N TRP A 225 -18.56 -2.97 -3.97
CA TRP A 225 -19.74 -2.09 -3.96
C TRP A 225 -20.58 -2.18 -2.67
N THR A 226 -19.88 -2.44 -1.58
CA THR A 226 -20.39 -2.53 -0.21
C THR A 226 -19.42 -1.84 0.77
N LEU A 227 -19.90 -0.92 1.61
CA LEU A 227 -19.16 -0.43 2.78
C LEU A 227 -19.59 -1.28 3.95
N CYS A 228 -18.70 -1.86 4.71
CA CYS A 228 -19.04 -2.37 6.03
C CYS A 228 -18.77 -1.26 7.07
N VAL A 229 -19.67 -1.04 8.03
CA VAL A 229 -19.55 -0.09 9.16
C VAL A 229 -19.90 -0.82 10.44
N VAL A 230 -19.22 -0.45 11.53
CA VAL A 230 -19.47 -0.99 12.87
C VAL A 230 -19.48 0.11 13.93
N SER A 231 -20.32 -0.09 14.94
CA SER A 231 -20.38 0.72 16.16
C SER A 231 -19.88 -0.06 17.36
N ASN A 232 -19.22 0.62 18.29
CA ASN A 232 -18.90 0.10 19.63
C ASN A 232 -20.17 -0.29 20.43
N GLU A 233 -21.33 0.29 20.12
CA GLU A 233 -22.65 -0.05 20.69
C GLU A 233 -23.23 -1.38 20.17
N GLY A 234 -22.45 -2.16 19.42
CA GLY A 234 -22.86 -3.48 18.96
C GLY A 234 -23.75 -3.45 17.70
N GLN A 235 -23.60 -2.48 16.81
CA GLN A 235 -24.39 -2.32 15.57
C GLN A 235 -23.52 -2.47 14.30
N GLY A 236 -24.04 -3.08 13.22
CA GLY A 236 -23.29 -3.37 11.99
C GLY A 236 -24.08 -3.26 10.66
N PHE A 237 -23.35 -2.95 9.57
CA PHE A 237 -23.88 -2.13 8.45
C PHE A 237 -23.11 -2.23 7.04
N VAL A 238 -23.71 -2.80 5.97
CA VAL A 238 -23.44 -3.13 4.50
C VAL A 238 -24.59 -2.85 3.37
N TYR A 239 -25.13 -1.60 3.19
CA TYR A 239 -26.20 -1.04 2.26
C TYR A 239 -25.76 -1.41 0.81
N ASP A 240 -26.47 -0.90 -0.20
CA ASP A 240 -26.11 -1.09 -1.61
C ASP A 240 -25.46 0.18 -2.23
N MET A 241 -24.18 0.14 -2.62
CA MET A 241 -23.49 1.24 -3.34
C MET A 241 -23.67 1.21 -4.87
N THR A 242 -24.46 0.29 -5.43
CA THR A 242 -24.96 0.40 -6.81
C THR A 242 -26.15 1.36 -6.88
N GLN A 243 -26.90 1.54 -5.79
CA GLN A 243 -28.07 2.43 -5.72
C GLN A 243 -27.69 3.91 -5.52
N ARG A 244 -28.56 4.82 -5.96
CA ARG A 244 -28.40 6.28 -5.85
C ARG A 244 -29.69 6.92 -5.31
N PRO A 245 -29.71 7.46 -4.07
CA PRO A 245 -28.70 7.27 -3.01
C PRO A 245 -28.52 5.77 -2.64
N PRO A 246 -27.42 5.40 -1.97
CA PRO A 246 -27.26 4.06 -1.40
C PRO A 246 -28.39 3.69 -0.42
N LYS A 247 -28.76 2.40 -0.30
CA LYS A 247 -30.02 1.97 0.39
C LYS A 247 -29.90 0.80 1.37
N LEU A 248 -30.51 0.98 2.56
CA LEU A 248 -30.35 0.11 3.73
C LEU A 248 -30.93 -1.27 3.41
N THR A 249 -30.07 -2.25 3.14
CA THR A 249 -30.47 -3.61 2.79
C THR A 249 -31.04 -4.36 3.99
N THR A 250 -30.41 -4.27 5.16
CA THR A 250 -30.84 -4.81 6.49
C THR A 250 -30.00 -4.12 7.58
N HIS A 251 -29.96 -4.56 8.84
CA HIS A 251 -29.11 -4.02 9.93
C HIS A 251 -28.85 -5.17 10.91
N LEU A 252 -27.62 -5.33 11.42
CA LEU A 252 -27.25 -6.45 12.31
C LEU A 252 -26.76 -6.01 13.69
N LYS A 253 -26.99 -6.85 14.70
CA LYS A 253 -26.37 -6.73 16.02
C LYS A 253 -25.07 -7.53 16.06
N ILE A 254 -23.96 -6.84 16.31
CA ILE A 254 -22.63 -7.40 16.51
C ILE A 254 -22.28 -7.43 18.01
N GLU A 255 -21.10 -7.94 18.37
CA GLU A 255 -20.63 -7.87 19.75
C GLU A 255 -20.18 -6.44 20.11
N GLY A 256 -20.53 -5.98 21.32
CA GLY A 256 -20.20 -4.63 21.78
C GLY A 256 -18.73 -4.48 22.19
N GLY A 257 -18.19 -3.27 22.07
CA GLY A 257 -16.80 -2.97 22.39
C GLY A 257 -15.77 -3.42 21.35
N GLY A 258 -16.16 -3.52 20.07
CA GLY A 258 -15.24 -3.90 18.98
C GLY A 258 -14.10 -2.90 18.73
N ILE A 259 -12.92 -3.43 18.37
CA ILE A 259 -11.66 -2.69 18.45
C ILE A 259 -10.99 -2.54 17.08
N GLY A 260 -10.99 -1.31 16.59
CA GLY A 260 -10.02 -0.81 15.60
C GLY A 260 -10.31 -1.11 14.12
N HIS A 261 -10.44 -2.38 13.74
CA HIS A 261 -10.37 -2.77 12.32
C HIS A 261 -11.48 -3.73 11.87
N LEU A 262 -11.85 -3.60 10.59
CA LEU A 262 -12.70 -4.54 9.86
C LEU A 262 -12.28 -4.65 8.39
N ASP A 263 -12.49 -5.81 7.80
CA ASP A 263 -12.23 -6.08 6.38
C ASP A 263 -13.28 -7.08 5.81
N GLN A 264 -13.34 -7.28 4.50
CA GLN A 264 -14.48 -7.95 3.87
C GLN A 264 -14.14 -8.66 2.54
N SER A 265 -14.83 -9.76 2.26
CA SER A 265 -14.92 -10.43 0.93
C SER A 265 -16.25 -10.12 0.26
N GLU A 266 -16.62 -10.78 -0.85
CA GLU A 266 -17.93 -10.59 -1.51
C GLU A 266 -19.12 -10.97 -0.60
N ASP A 267 -18.93 -12.00 0.22
CA ASP A 267 -19.94 -12.74 1.00
C ASP A 267 -19.85 -12.52 2.52
N ILE A 268 -18.69 -12.09 3.04
CA ILE A 268 -18.37 -12.05 4.47
C ILE A 268 -17.73 -10.71 4.86
N VAL A 269 -17.98 -10.27 6.09
CA VAL A 269 -17.22 -9.23 6.80
C VAL A 269 -16.55 -9.85 8.03
N ILE A 270 -15.30 -9.45 8.30
CA ILE A 270 -14.54 -9.84 9.49
C ILE A 270 -14.19 -8.56 10.25
N TYR A 271 -14.41 -8.52 11.56
CA TYR A 271 -13.97 -7.43 12.43
C TYR A 271 -13.18 -7.94 13.64
N SER A 272 -12.33 -7.08 14.21
CA SER A 272 -11.53 -7.42 15.38
C SER A 272 -12.17 -7.01 16.70
N MET A 273 -11.95 -7.82 17.73
CA MET A 273 -12.43 -7.67 19.10
C MET A 273 -11.27 -7.66 20.12
N GLY A 274 -10.10 -7.18 19.71
CA GLY A 274 -8.90 -7.11 20.56
C GLY A 274 -8.46 -8.50 21.03
N ALA A 275 -8.34 -8.68 22.35
CA ALA A 275 -7.98 -9.97 22.96
C ALA A 275 -8.97 -11.12 22.68
N LYS A 276 -10.19 -10.84 22.18
CA LYS A 276 -11.13 -11.88 21.73
C LYS A 276 -10.87 -12.37 20.29
N GLY A 277 -9.93 -11.77 19.55
CA GLY A 277 -9.62 -12.13 18.18
C GLY A 277 -10.63 -11.63 17.15
N TYR A 278 -10.80 -12.39 16.06
CA TYR A 278 -11.60 -12.00 14.89
C TYR A 278 -12.94 -12.72 14.82
N PHE A 279 -13.98 -11.99 14.41
CA PHE A 279 -15.35 -12.48 14.27
C PHE A 279 -15.83 -12.29 12.83
N ALA A 280 -16.45 -13.32 12.24
CA ALA A 280 -16.86 -13.35 10.83
C ALA A 280 -18.40 -13.44 10.67
N TYR A 281 -18.97 -12.59 9.82
CA TYR A 281 -20.41 -12.45 9.58
C TYR A 281 -20.73 -12.43 8.08
N ASN A 282 -21.92 -12.90 7.69
CA ASN A 282 -22.40 -12.80 6.31
C ASN A 282 -22.93 -11.38 5.99
N LYS A 283 -22.86 -10.99 4.71
CA LYS A 283 -22.88 -9.58 4.27
C LYS A 283 -24.22 -8.88 4.01
N GLU A 284 -25.36 -9.55 4.08
CA GLU A 284 -26.62 -8.98 3.55
C GLU A 284 -27.30 -7.90 4.51
N SER A 285 -26.62 -6.84 5.06
CA SER A 285 -27.17 -5.80 6.05
C SER A 285 -26.27 -4.55 6.40
N ALA A 286 -26.67 -3.24 6.67
CA ALA A 286 -26.32 -1.95 5.89
C ALA A 286 -25.57 -0.55 6.36
N LEU A 287 -24.56 0.37 5.92
CA LEU A 287 -23.34 0.91 5.05
C LEU A 287 -23.04 2.52 5.18
N ALA A 288 -23.07 3.40 4.11
CA ALA A 288 -22.59 4.84 3.85
C ALA A 288 -23.50 5.78 2.92
N GLY A 289 -23.38 7.12 2.61
CA GLY A 289 -22.72 8.40 3.09
C GLY A 289 -22.66 9.62 2.04
N ALA A 290 -22.23 10.91 2.30
CA ALA A 290 -21.62 11.99 1.35
C ALA A 290 -21.18 13.48 1.85
N THR A 291 -19.91 14.02 2.03
CA THR A 291 -18.83 15.02 1.44
C THR A 291 -19.17 16.58 1.15
N ARG A 292 -18.44 17.70 0.69
CA ARG A 292 -17.12 18.29 0.08
C ARG A 292 -16.73 19.78 0.58
N LEU A 293 -15.88 20.80 0.12
CA LEU A 293 -15.02 21.24 -1.10
C LEU A 293 -13.94 22.49 -1.02
N GLY A 294 -12.57 22.37 -1.12
CA GLY A 294 -11.45 23.34 -1.56
C GLY A 294 -10.21 23.67 -0.59
N PRO A 295 -8.99 24.24 -0.93
CA PRO A 295 -8.20 24.63 -2.17
C PRO A 295 -6.60 24.40 -2.20
N ILE A 296 -5.86 24.78 -3.30
CA ILE A 296 -4.73 24.02 -4.02
C ILE A 296 -3.25 24.54 -3.95
N PRO A 297 -2.18 23.69 -3.71
CA PRO A 297 -1.00 23.43 -4.64
C PRO A 297 -0.21 22.06 -4.45
N GLN A 298 0.86 21.56 -5.15
CA GLN A 298 1.62 21.89 -6.42
C GLN A 298 2.07 20.69 -7.36
N ALA A 299 3.36 20.20 -7.43
CA ALA A 299 3.87 19.17 -8.41
C ALA A 299 5.26 18.49 -8.11
N LEU A 300 5.59 17.32 -8.75
CA LEU A 300 6.74 16.41 -8.47
C LEU A 300 7.56 15.94 -9.72
N PRO A 301 8.87 15.59 -9.60
CA PRO A 301 9.60 14.73 -10.57
C PRO A 301 9.97 13.32 -9.98
N PRO A 302 10.13 12.26 -10.80
CA PRO A 302 10.54 10.93 -10.33
C PRO A 302 12.01 10.87 -9.85
N GLY A 303 12.29 10.07 -8.82
CA GLY A 303 13.65 9.81 -8.34
C GLY A 303 14.49 8.90 -9.25
N ALA A 304 15.76 8.70 -8.88
CA ALA A 304 16.64 7.72 -9.52
C ALA A 304 16.32 6.28 -9.06
N PHE A 305 16.70 5.29 -9.88
CA PHE A 305 16.66 3.88 -9.47
C PHE A 305 17.71 3.60 -8.39
N ARG A 306 17.29 2.94 -7.30
CA ARG A 306 18.05 2.65 -6.08
C ARG A 306 17.92 1.16 -5.71
N LYS A 307 18.81 0.67 -4.84
CA LYS A 307 18.81 -0.72 -4.30
C LYS A 307 18.79 -0.79 -2.77
N ASP A 308 18.88 0.36 -2.14
CA ASP A 308 19.05 0.60 -0.70
C ASP A 308 17.73 1.02 0.00
N CYS A 309 16.65 1.20 -0.77
CA CYS A 309 15.33 1.56 -0.23
C CYS A 309 14.61 0.41 0.50
N LEU A 310 15.01 -0.85 0.24
CA LEU A 310 14.43 -2.08 0.77
C LEU A 310 15.56 -2.97 1.31
N VAL A 311 15.45 -3.42 2.57
CA VAL A 311 16.49 -4.18 3.28
C VAL A 311 16.03 -5.63 3.46
N PRO A 312 16.75 -6.65 2.95
CA PRO A 312 16.32 -8.05 3.10
C PRO A 312 16.17 -8.48 4.56
N ILE A 313 15.20 -9.37 4.80
CA ILE A 313 14.97 -10.00 6.12
C ILE A 313 14.96 -11.53 5.97
N GLU A 314 15.41 -12.21 7.02
CA GLU A 314 15.31 -13.67 7.15
C GLU A 314 14.19 -14.03 8.11
N ILE A 315 13.51 -15.16 7.86
CA ILE A 315 12.44 -15.69 8.72
C ILE A 315 12.99 -16.96 9.37
N ALA A 316 12.90 -17.09 10.70
CA ALA A 316 13.37 -18.28 11.41
C ALA A 316 12.30 -19.39 11.45
N LYS A 317 12.70 -20.63 11.78
CA LYS A 317 11.77 -21.72 12.14
C LYS A 317 11.80 -21.96 13.65
N GLY A 318 10.64 -21.93 14.28
CA GLY A 318 10.45 -22.06 15.73
C GLY A 318 9.69 -20.84 16.29
N PRO A 319 9.31 -20.86 17.57
CA PRO A 319 8.81 -19.68 18.25
C PRO A 319 9.92 -18.63 18.38
N LEU A 320 9.52 -17.37 18.54
CA LEU A 320 10.42 -16.32 19.01
C LEU A 320 10.92 -16.67 20.43
N SER A 321 12.15 -16.25 20.79
CA SER A 321 12.60 -16.42 22.17
C SER A 321 11.77 -15.51 23.09
N PRO A 322 11.20 -16.01 24.20
CA PRO A 322 10.44 -15.16 25.11
C PRO A 322 11.40 -14.09 25.67
N PRO A 323 11.07 -12.79 25.57
CA PRO A 323 11.95 -11.73 26.03
C PRO A 323 12.03 -11.73 27.56
N ASP A 324 13.16 -11.26 28.10
CA ASP A 324 13.37 -11.06 29.55
C ASP A 324 12.57 -9.85 30.12
N ASP A 325 11.73 -9.21 29.31
CA ASP A 325 10.96 -8.02 29.68
C ASP A 325 9.64 -8.38 30.40
N PRO A 326 9.43 -7.95 31.67
CA PRO A 326 8.17 -8.14 32.37
C PRO A 326 6.98 -7.37 31.75
N GLY A 327 7.20 -6.47 30.78
CA GLY A 327 6.14 -5.80 30.01
C GLY A 327 5.61 -6.60 28.80
N HIS A 328 6.15 -7.78 28.50
CA HIS A 328 5.79 -8.52 27.29
C HIS A 328 4.35 -9.06 27.27
N VAL A 329 3.67 -8.89 26.14
CA VAL A 329 2.27 -9.29 25.91
C VAL A 329 2.16 -10.78 25.58
N TRP A 330 1.68 -11.57 26.54
CA TRP A 330 1.51 -13.02 26.42
C TRP A 330 0.35 -13.41 25.49
N HIS A 331 0.36 -14.65 25.01
CA HIS A 331 -0.52 -15.11 23.91
C HIS A 331 -2.03 -15.07 24.26
N GLY A 332 -2.39 -15.08 25.54
CA GLY A 332 -3.79 -14.95 26.01
C GLY A 332 -4.23 -13.51 26.31
N GLU A 333 -3.31 -12.56 26.22
CA GLU A 333 -3.50 -11.13 26.50
C GLU A 333 -3.29 -10.29 25.22
N ASP A 334 -2.97 -10.95 24.10
CA ASP A 334 -2.59 -10.32 22.84
C ASP A 334 -3.79 -9.77 22.06
N GLU A 335 -3.77 -8.47 21.81
CA GLU A 335 -4.87 -7.77 21.16
C GLU A 335 -4.72 -7.85 19.63
N TRP A 336 -5.70 -8.47 18.97
CA TRP A 336 -5.78 -8.51 17.52
C TRP A 336 -6.36 -7.22 16.97
N GLY A 337 -5.84 -6.76 15.83
CA GLY A 337 -6.17 -5.47 15.22
C GLY A 337 -6.41 -5.62 13.73
N ALA A 338 -5.52 -5.08 12.91
CA ALA A 338 -5.62 -5.12 11.46
C ALA A 338 -5.76 -6.56 10.94
N GLY A 339 -6.85 -6.83 10.22
CA GLY A 339 -7.10 -8.10 9.57
C GLY A 339 -7.57 -7.84 8.14
N MET A 340 -7.18 -8.68 7.19
CA MET A 340 -7.45 -8.46 5.76
C MET A 340 -7.68 -9.77 5.01
N LEU A 341 -8.57 -9.73 4.03
CA LEU A 341 -8.94 -10.81 3.12
C LEU A 341 -8.38 -10.57 1.71
N HIS A 342 -7.97 -11.64 1.05
CA HIS A 342 -7.57 -11.64 -0.36
C HIS A 342 -7.99 -12.97 -1.03
N GLY A 343 -9.29 -13.11 -1.29
CA GLY A 343 -9.90 -14.34 -1.84
C GLY A 343 -10.29 -15.33 -0.75
N ASP A 344 -9.56 -16.44 -0.63
CA ASP A 344 -9.65 -17.40 0.49
C ASP A 344 -8.51 -17.24 1.53
N LEU A 345 -7.53 -16.39 1.25
CA LEU A 345 -6.51 -15.98 2.22
C LEU A 345 -7.10 -14.94 3.19
N PHE A 346 -7.00 -15.22 4.49
CA PHE A 346 -7.10 -14.24 5.56
C PHE A 346 -5.73 -14.06 6.22
N VAL A 347 -5.41 -12.82 6.60
CA VAL A 347 -4.29 -12.52 7.51
C VAL A 347 -4.78 -11.61 8.62
N GLY A 348 -4.31 -11.84 9.86
CA GLY A 348 -4.51 -10.98 11.02
C GLY A 348 -3.19 -10.54 11.63
N PHE A 349 -3.18 -9.39 12.30
CA PHE A 349 -2.03 -8.79 12.97
C PHE A 349 -2.40 -8.39 14.41
N SER A 350 -1.45 -8.58 15.34
CA SER A 350 -1.65 -8.34 16.78
C SER A 350 -0.65 -7.37 17.39
N ARG A 351 -1.00 -6.86 18.57
CA ARG A 351 -0.20 -5.91 19.36
C ARG A 351 1.20 -6.42 19.66
N ALA A 352 1.33 -7.68 20.03
CA ALA A 352 2.62 -8.32 20.28
C ALA A 352 3.41 -8.67 19.01
N GLY A 353 3.05 -8.11 17.84
CA GLY A 353 3.77 -8.33 16.59
C GLY A 353 3.54 -9.71 15.96
N ARG A 354 2.51 -10.45 16.36
CA ARG A 354 2.19 -11.77 15.80
C ARG A 354 1.31 -11.61 14.56
N VAL A 355 1.69 -12.28 13.46
CA VAL A 355 0.95 -12.28 12.19
C VAL A 355 0.34 -13.66 11.97
N PHE A 356 -0.98 -13.76 12.04
CA PHE A 356 -1.74 -14.97 11.75
C PHE A 356 -2.04 -15.06 10.26
N ILE A 357 -1.69 -16.16 9.60
CA ILE A 357 -1.84 -16.37 8.15
C ILE A 357 -2.68 -17.62 7.90
N CYS A 358 -3.80 -17.48 7.18
CA CYS A 358 -4.75 -18.57 6.92
C CYS A 358 -5.19 -18.62 5.44
N PRO A 359 -4.59 -19.49 4.60
CA PRO A 359 -4.84 -19.53 3.15
C PRO A 359 -6.21 -20.05 2.71
N GLU A 360 -6.97 -20.67 3.61
CA GLU A 360 -8.28 -21.27 3.34
C GLU A 360 -9.26 -20.92 4.48
N PHE A 361 -9.52 -19.63 4.72
CA PHE A 361 -10.23 -19.20 5.94
C PHE A 361 -11.65 -19.79 6.04
N ARG A 362 -12.39 -19.91 4.93
CA ARG A 362 -13.74 -20.53 4.86
C ARG A 362 -13.77 -22.03 5.21
N LYS A 363 -12.59 -22.67 5.29
CA LYS A 363 -12.38 -24.06 5.73
C LYS A 363 -11.91 -24.08 7.19
N ALA A 364 -11.01 -23.18 7.57
CA ALA A 364 -10.58 -23.01 8.96
C ALA A 364 -11.73 -22.69 9.92
N LEU A 365 -12.72 -21.89 9.50
CA LEU A 365 -13.93 -21.55 10.27
C LEU A 365 -14.89 -22.72 10.57
N ARG A 366 -14.60 -23.95 10.09
CA ARG A 366 -15.50 -25.12 10.25
C ARG A 366 -15.26 -25.90 11.53
N ASP A 367 -13.99 -26.08 11.90
CA ASP A 367 -13.55 -26.90 13.02
C ASP A 367 -12.08 -26.62 13.38
N GLU A 368 -11.69 -26.93 14.61
CA GLU A 368 -10.35 -26.66 15.16
C GLU A 368 -9.22 -27.38 14.40
N ALA A 369 -9.45 -28.60 13.88
CA ALA A 369 -8.45 -29.32 13.12
C ALA A 369 -8.24 -28.71 11.73
N SER A 370 -9.31 -28.24 11.09
CA SER A 370 -9.26 -27.42 9.88
C SER A 370 -8.57 -26.07 10.12
N LEU A 371 -8.75 -25.43 11.28
CA LEU A 371 -8.03 -24.22 11.65
C LEU A 371 -6.52 -24.50 11.75
N VAL A 372 -6.09 -25.49 12.53
CA VAL A 372 -4.68 -25.84 12.72
C VAL A 372 -4.01 -26.29 11.42
N ALA A 373 -4.68 -27.06 10.57
CA ALA A 373 -4.11 -27.56 9.31
C ALA A 373 -3.96 -26.49 8.21
N ASN A 374 -4.65 -25.35 8.34
CA ASN A 374 -4.70 -24.29 7.33
C ASN A 374 -4.36 -22.91 7.91
N SER A 375 -3.59 -22.86 9.00
CA SER A 375 -3.06 -21.62 9.56
C SER A 375 -1.55 -21.70 9.83
N SER A 376 -0.93 -20.55 10.05
CA SER A 376 0.45 -20.37 10.50
C SER A 376 0.56 -19.05 11.25
N ILE A 377 1.51 -18.93 12.16
CA ILE A 377 1.83 -17.68 12.85
C ILE A 377 3.28 -17.32 12.53
N LEU A 378 3.52 -16.04 12.21
CA LEU A 378 4.84 -15.44 12.29
C LEU A 378 4.90 -14.61 13.58
N GLU A 379 6.02 -14.68 14.29
CA GLU A 379 6.26 -13.90 15.49
C GLU A 379 7.40 -12.92 15.21
N CYS A 380 7.27 -11.69 15.68
CA CYS A 380 8.24 -10.61 15.48
C CYS A 380 8.46 -9.89 16.81
N GLU A 381 9.66 -9.34 17.00
CA GLU A 381 9.96 -8.53 18.19
C GLU A 381 9.13 -7.24 18.16
N SER A 382 8.30 -7.04 19.18
CA SER A 382 7.40 -5.90 19.33
C SER A 382 7.17 -5.61 20.81
N ASP A 383 7.21 -4.33 21.18
CA ASP A 383 6.75 -3.80 22.48
C ASP A 383 5.27 -3.38 22.46
N GLY A 384 4.59 -3.52 21.31
CA GLY A 384 3.21 -3.10 21.12
C GLY A 384 2.99 -1.59 21.12
N SER A 385 4.05 -0.77 21.06
CA SER A 385 3.98 0.70 21.11
C SER A 385 3.39 1.35 19.85
N SER A 386 3.47 0.67 18.69
CA SER A 386 2.95 1.19 17.41
C SER A 386 1.52 0.73 17.10
N PHE A 387 0.74 0.31 18.11
CA PHE A 387 -0.52 -0.42 17.91
C PHE A 387 -1.81 0.40 18.17
N ASP A 388 -1.73 1.70 18.46
CA ASP A 388 -2.86 2.54 18.91
C ASP A 388 -4.12 2.52 18.01
N LEU A 389 -3.97 2.14 16.74
CA LEU A 389 -5.06 2.04 15.75
C LEU A 389 -5.38 0.59 15.34
N GLY A 390 -4.85 -0.41 16.05
CA GLY A 390 -4.85 -1.83 15.67
C GLY A 390 -3.71 -2.22 14.71
N GLY A 391 -2.72 -1.33 14.50
CA GLY A 391 -1.68 -1.50 13.49
C GLY A 391 -2.20 -1.44 12.05
N TRP A 392 -1.36 -1.86 11.09
CA TRP A 392 -1.67 -1.82 9.67
C TRP A 392 -1.30 -3.10 8.94
N LEU A 393 -2.10 -3.44 7.92
CA LEU A 393 -1.93 -4.66 7.12
C LEU A 393 -2.27 -4.39 5.64
N SER A 394 -1.56 -5.03 4.73
CA SER A 394 -1.92 -5.09 3.30
C SER A 394 -1.48 -6.42 2.68
N ILE A 395 -2.35 -7.01 1.85
CA ILE A 395 -2.11 -8.29 1.17
C ILE A 395 -2.23 -8.09 -0.34
N ARG A 396 -1.25 -8.55 -1.12
CA ARG A 396 -1.34 -8.66 -2.59
C ARG A 396 -0.29 -9.61 -3.15
N ASN A 397 -0.60 -10.32 -4.24
CA ASN A 397 0.37 -11.06 -5.07
C ASN A 397 1.35 -11.95 -4.28
N HIS A 398 0.82 -12.79 -3.39
CA HIS A 398 1.59 -13.67 -2.49
C HIS A 398 2.56 -12.92 -1.55
N ARG A 399 2.19 -11.72 -1.08
CA ARG A 399 2.91 -10.95 -0.05
C ARG A 399 1.97 -10.40 1.00
N VAL A 400 2.46 -10.38 2.23
CA VAL A 400 1.87 -9.72 3.40
C VAL A 400 2.76 -8.54 3.75
N MET A 401 2.16 -7.38 3.98
CA MET A 401 2.83 -6.17 4.44
C MET A 401 2.21 -5.70 5.75
N PHE A 402 3.03 -5.45 6.78
CA PHE A 402 2.59 -5.02 8.12
C PHE A 402 3.61 -4.04 8.75
N GLU A 403 3.16 -3.19 9.68
CA GLU A 403 4.02 -2.23 10.41
C GLU A 403 4.31 -2.75 11.83
N ILE A 404 5.58 -2.71 12.25
CA ILE A 404 6.01 -2.82 13.64
C ILE A 404 7.05 -1.71 13.88
N GLN A 405 6.78 -0.84 14.86
CA GLN A 405 7.65 0.29 15.23
C GLN A 405 8.03 1.18 14.02
N ASP A 406 9.31 1.51 13.81
CA ASP A 406 9.77 2.39 12.73
C ASP A 406 9.85 1.70 11.34
N ARG A 407 9.31 0.48 11.22
CA ARG A 407 9.47 -0.40 10.06
C ARG A 407 8.18 -1.01 9.55
N ILE A 408 8.07 -1.02 8.23
CA ILE A 408 7.22 -1.97 7.51
C ILE A 408 8.03 -3.22 7.19
N TYR A 409 7.40 -4.38 7.34
CA TYR A 409 7.88 -5.67 6.88
C TYR A 409 7.04 -6.14 5.71
N VAL A 410 7.67 -6.63 4.65
CA VAL A 410 7.04 -7.25 3.47
C VAL A 410 7.51 -8.69 3.40
N VAL A 411 6.66 -9.59 3.90
CA VAL A 411 6.89 -11.03 3.91
C VAL A 411 6.26 -11.67 2.68
N ALA A 412 7.06 -12.43 1.92
CA ALA A 412 6.58 -13.18 0.77
C ALA A 412 6.12 -14.60 1.16
N LEU A 413 5.07 -15.05 0.49
CA LEU A 413 4.41 -16.34 0.63
C LEU A 413 4.73 -17.25 -0.56
N ASP A 414 4.44 -18.54 -0.42
CA ASP A 414 4.46 -19.48 -1.55
C ASP A 414 3.25 -19.26 -2.48
N ASP A 415 3.20 -20.02 -3.58
CA ASP A 415 2.13 -19.93 -4.59
C ASP A 415 0.75 -20.36 -4.05
N ASN A 416 0.71 -21.03 -2.89
CA ASN A 416 -0.48 -21.46 -2.15
C ASN A 416 -0.81 -20.52 -0.98
N ASN A 417 -0.18 -19.33 -0.92
CA ASN A 417 -0.28 -18.35 0.16
C ASN A 417 0.19 -18.84 1.56
N ARG A 418 0.97 -19.93 1.63
CA ARG A 418 1.56 -20.43 2.88
C ARG A 418 2.89 -19.72 3.15
N VAL A 419 3.32 -19.73 4.41
CA VAL A 419 4.68 -19.31 4.79
C VAL A 419 5.68 -20.21 4.06
N GLN A 420 6.68 -19.60 3.42
CA GLN A 420 7.68 -20.31 2.60
C GLN A 420 8.57 -21.22 3.44
N ASP A 421 9.22 -22.21 2.82
CA ASP A 421 10.32 -22.92 3.48
C ASP A 421 11.53 -21.99 3.61
N VAL A 422 11.78 -21.53 4.85
CA VAL A 422 12.96 -20.79 5.30
C VAL A 422 14.28 -21.27 4.71
N GLN A 423 14.44 -22.57 4.47
CA GLN A 423 15.71 -23.13 3.97
C GLN A 423 15.89 -22.96 2.45
N ASN A 424 14.81 -22.67 1.71
CA ASN A 424 14.84 -22.46 0.25
C ASN A 424 13.60 -21.62 -0.19
N PRO A 425 13.53 -20.33 0.18
CA PRO A 425 12.42 -19.47 -0.24
C PRO A 425 12.45 -19.23 -1.76
N SER A 426 11.30 -19.26 -2.40
CA SER A 426 11.13 -18.94 -3.83
C SER A 426 11.01 -17.43 -4.08
N ARG A 427 10.78 -16.63 -3.04
CA ARG A 427 10.66 -15.17 -3.07
C ARG A 427 11.36 -14.54 -1.86
N ALA A 428 12.18 -13.52 -2.09
CA ALA A 428 12.73 -12.72 -0.99
C ALA A 428 11.64 -12.01 -0.18
N SER A 429 11.96 -11.74 1.09
CA SER A 429 11.23 -10.85 1.99
C SER A 429 12.15 -9.70 2.42
N TYR A 430 11.61 -8.54 2.75
CA TYR A 430 12.40 -7.35 3.11
C TYR A 430 11.62 -6.38 4.01
N SER A 431 12.32 -5.40 4.59
CA SER A 431 11.76 -4.31 5.40
C SER A 431 12.12 -2.93 4.84
N LEU A 432 11.40 -1.91 5.28
CA LEU A 432 11.65 -0.50 4.94
C LEU A 432 11.25 0.43 6.10
N LEU A 433 11.96 1.55 6.23
CA LEU A 433 11.68 2.58 7.24
C LEU A 433 10.40 3.36 6.92
N THR A 434 9.62 3.68 7.96
CA THR A 434 8.40 4.50 7.90
C THR A 434 8.69 6.01 7.96
N SER A 435 9.93 6.40 8.27
CA SER A 435 10.37 7.80 8.32
C SER A 435 11.80 8.01 7.82
N SER A 436 12.09 9.21 7.31
CA SER A 436 13.47 9.70 7.09
C SER A 436 14.14 10.22 8.38
N ALA A 437 13.36 10.39 9.45
CA ALA A 437 13.75 10.95 10.73
C ALA A 437 13.03 10.17 11.86
N PRO A 438 13.48 8.94 12.23
CA PRO A 438 12.76 8.06 13.14
C PRO A 438 12.40 8.70 14.49
N GLN A 439 13.28 9.54 15.04
CA GLN A 439 13.06 10.31 16.27
C GLN A 439 11.99 11.41 16.18
N LEU A 440 11.38 11.61 15.01
CA LEU A 440 10.22 12.47 14.76
C LEU A 440 9.11 11.70 14.00
N ALA A 441 9.16 10.36 13.98
CA ALA A 441 8.21 9.53 13.25
C ALA A 441 6.83 9.58 13.91
N VAL A 442 5.83 9.98 13.15
CA VAL A 442 4.42 9.66 13.43
C VAL A 442 4.16 8.27 12.85
N PRO A 443 3.47 7.35 13.55
CA PRO A 443 3.08 6.03 13.04
C PRO A 443 2.37 6.11 11.68
N ILE A 444 2.37 5.05 10.89
CA ILE A 444 1.65 5.03 9.62
C ILE A 444 0.14 5.27 9.81
N SER A 445 -0.50 5.84 8.78
CA SER A 445 -1.96 5.95 8.70
C SER A 445 -2.55 5.51 7.36
N TYR A 446 -1.70 5.04 6.43
CA TYR A 446 -2.10 4.18 5.32
C TYR A 446 -0.91 3.46 4.69
N MET A 447 -1.11 2.23 4.23
CA MET A 447 -0.19 1.57 3.30
C MET A 447 -0.91 0.54 2.40
N ALA A 448 -0.37 0.29 1.22
CA ALA A 448 -0.88 -0.68 0.26
C ALA A 448 0.21 -1.29 -0.63
N LEU A 449 0.08 -2.58 -0.93
CA LEU A 449 0.78 -3.22 -2.05
C LEU A 449 0.00 -2.98 -3.35
N ALA A 450 0.72 -2.55 -4.39
CA ALA A 450 0.25 -2.49 -5.77
C ALA A 450 0.90 -3.62 -6.60
N ASP A 451 0.61 -3.73 -7.90
CA ASP A 451 1.22 -4.79 -8.73
C ASP A 451 2.71 -4.56 -8.97
N ASP A 452 3.12 -3.29 -9.07
CA ASP A 452 4.48 -2.86 -9.38
C ASP A 452 5.06 -1.87 -8.37
N ALA A 453 4.38 -1.62 -7.24
CA ALA A 453 4.82 -0.64 -6.25
C ALA A 453 4.39 -0.97 -4.81
N ILE A 454 5.10 -0.36 -3.86
CA ILE A 454 4.73 -0.26 -2.44
C ILE A 454 4.34 1.20 -2.19
N MET A 455 3.18 1.42 -1.56
CA MET A 455 2.66 2.77 -1.25
C MET A 455 2.42 2.90 0.24
N THR A 456 2.86 4.02 0.83
CA THR A 456 2.85 4.24 2.29
C THR A 456 2.60 5.71 2.61
N THR A 457 2.02 6.02 3.78
CA THR A 457 2.29 7.31 4.42
C THR A 457 3.69 7.27 5.02
N TYR A 458 4.42 8.36 4.88
CA TYR A 458 5.82 8.44 5.28
C TYR A 458 6.06 9.74 6.03
N THR A 459 6.73 9.68 7.19
CA THR A 459 7.06 10.87 7.97
C THR A 459 8.41 11.41 7.52
N THR A 460 8.46 12.70 7.15
CA THR A 460 9.67 13.34 6.65
C THR A 460 9.76 14.81 7.08
N LEU A 461 10.86 15.48 6.75
CA LEU A 461 11.05 16.90 7.03
C LEU A 461 10.51 17.74 5.87
N GLY A 462 9.50 18.56 6.17
CA GLY A 462 8.97 19.61 5.30
C GLY A 462 9.73 20.92 5.50
N TRP A 463 9.72 21.75 4.46
CA TRP A 463 10.35 23.08 4.45
C TRP A 463 9.26 24.12 4.21
N ARG A 464 9.17 25.12 5.09
CA ARG A 464 8.28 26.27 4.91
C ARG A 464 9.13 27.52 4.62
N ASP A 465 9.05 28.02 3.40
CA ASP A 465 9.49 29.39 3.09
C ASP A 465 8.67 30.38 3.92
N SER A 466 9.34 31.35 4.53
CA SER A 466 8.70 32.42 5.29
C SER A 466 7.74 33.20 4.39
N ASN A 467 6.46 33.32 4.77
CA ASN A 467 5.45 34.03 3.99
C ASN A 467 5.80 35.52 3.80
N ILE A 468 6.50 35.87 2.72
CA ILE A 468 6.66 37.27 2.27
C ILE A 468 5.45 37.62 1.38
N PRO A 469 4.60 38.59 1.78
CA PRO A 469 3.52 39.07 0.92
C PRO A 469 4.08 39.69 -0.38
N SER A 470 3.49 39.33 -1.52
CA SER A 470 3.96 39.72 -2.85
C SER A 470 4.12 41.25 -3.01
N GLY A 471 5.36 41.74 -2.92
CA GLY A 471 5.71 43.14 -3.19
C GLY A 471 6.82 43.74 -2.33
N ALA A 472 7.18 43.15 -1.19
CA ALA A 472 8.27 43.64 -0.34
C ALA A 472 9.62 42.97 -0.68
N PRO A 473 10.74 43.73 -0.71
CA PRO A 473 12.07 43.12 -0.72
C PRO A 473 12.34 42.42 0.63
N PRO A 474 13.08 41.29 0.66
CA PRO A 474 13.34 40.57 1.89
C PRO A 474 14.18 41.43 2.88
N PRO A 475 13.94 41.30 4.20
CA PRO A 475 14.78 41.94 5.20
C PRO A 475 16.22 41.43 5.11
N GLN A 476 17.20 42.24 5.52
CA GLN A 476 18.62 41.85 5.51
C GLN A 476 18.98 40.98 6.73
N GLY A 477 18.33 39.83 6.82
CA GLY A 477 18.61 38.73 7.74
C GLY A 477 18.35 37.41 7.00
N ARG A 478 19.19 36.40 7.23
CA ARG A 478 18.95 35.06 6.67
C ARG A 478 18.04 34.28 7.61
N ASP A 479 16.74 34.51 7.49
CA ASP A 479 15.76 33.57 8.01
C ASP A 479 15.97 32.24 7.26
N LEU A 480 16.44 31.22 7.96
CA LEU A 480 16.58 29.88 7.40
C LEU A 480 15.17 29.30 7.18
N PRO A 481 14.89 28.63 6.05
CA PRO A 481 13.57 28.05 5.78
C PRO A 481 13.21 27.07 6.90
N ARG A 482 12.03 27.27 7.51
CA ARG A 482 11.68 26.57 8.75
C ARG A 482 11.40 25.11 8.45
N VAL A 483 12.22 24.24 9.04
CA VAL A 483 12.09 22.78 8.97
C VAL A 483 11.03 22.33 9.98
N PHE A 484 10.12 21.44 9.57
CA PHE A 484 9.09 20.87 10.44
C PHE A 484 8.80 19.41 10.04
N PRO A 485 8.45 18.51 10.98
CA PRO A 485 7.99 17.17 10.63
C PRO A 485 6.65 17.26 9.88
N THR A 486 6.52 16.50 8.80
CA THR A 486 5.30 16.41 7.98
C THR A 486 5.11 15.00 7.46
N LYS A 487 3.90 14.68 7.00
CA LYS A 487 3.50 13.34 6.55
C LYS A 487 3.03 13.38 5.11
N VAL A 488 3.60 12.52 4.29
CA VAL A 488 3.50 12.55 2.82
C VAL A 488 3.23 11.16 2.27
N ILE A 489 2.86 11.05 0.99
CA ILE A 489 2.77 9.75 0.31
C ILE A 489 4.15 9.36 -0.21
N ARG A 490 4.68 8.20 0.21
CA ARG A 490 5.89 7.60 -0.38
C ARG A 490 5.50 6.40 -1.23
N ILE A 491 6.03 6.37 -2.45
CA ILE A 491 5.84 5.30 -3.43
C ILE A 491 7.22 4.75 -3.79
N LEU A 492 7.40 3.44 -3.64
CA LEU A 492 8.55 2.71 -4.17
C LEU A 492 8.06 1.85 -5.32
N SER A 493 8.41 2.23 -6.55
CA SER A 493 8.11 1.45 -7.76
C SER A 493 9.16 0.37 -7.97
N LEU A 494 8.76 -0.89 -8.02
CA LEU A 494 9.57 -2.06 -8.39
C LEU A 494 9.43 -2.40 -9.89
N ALA A 495 8.82 -1.52 -10.70
CA ALA A 495 8.75 -1.70 -12.14
C ALA A 495 10.15 -1.71 -12.78
N PRO A 496 10.48 -2.73 -13.59
CA PRO A 496 11.77 -2.78 -14.30
C PRO A 496 11.84 -1.64 -15.32
N ASN A 497 13.02 -1.00 -15.45
CA ASN A 497 13.20 -0.01 -16.50
C ASN A 497 13.12 -0.66 -17.89
N LEU A 498 12.09 -0.32 -18.66
CA LEU A 498 11.90 -0.81 -20.03
C LEU A 498 12.60 0.05 -21.10
N SER A 499 13.17 1.21 -20.76
CA SER A 499 13.77 2.14 -21.73
C SER A 499 15.13 1.73 -22.29
N SER A 500 15.65 0.55 -21.91
CA SER A 500 16.80 -0.04 -22.58
C SER A 500 16.40 -0.55 -23.97
N GLU A 501 16.80 0.18 -25.01
CA GLU A 501 16.99 -0.42 -26.33
C GLU A 501 17.94 -1.63 -26.24
N SER A 502 17.88 -2.48 -27.28
CA SER A 502 18.52 -3.80 -27.36
C SER A 502 19.92 -3.93 -26.71
N PRO A 503 20.21 -5.04 -26.00
CA PRO A 503 21.57 -5.32 -25.53
C PRO A 503 22.49 -5.70 -26.70
N SER A 504 23.02 -4.68 -27.39
CA SER A 504 24.18 -4.83 -28.27
C SER A 504 25.42 -5.08 -27.41
N ALA A 505 26.14 -6.16 -27.69
CA ALA A 505 27.43 -6.43 -27.07
C ALA A 505 28.53 -5.48 -27.58
N SER A 506 29.69 -5.49 -26.91
CA SER A 506 30.86 -4.58 -27.07
C SER A 506 30.60 -3.10 -26.74
N ASP A 507 31.56 -2.35 -26.18
CA ASP A 507 32.95 -2.70 -25.83
C ASP A 507 33.38 -2.12 -24.46
N ASP A 508 34.36 -2.76 -23.82
CA ASP A 508 35.16 -2.13 -22.76
C ASP A 508 36.13 -1.14 -23.40
N THR A 509 36.17 0.12 -22.96
CA THR A 509 37.35 0.97 -23.17
C THR A 509 37.43 2.11 -22.14
N ASP A 510 38.31 1.96 -21.15
CA ASP A 510 38.87 3.10 -20.42
C ASP A 510 39.78 3.93 -21.35
N GLU A 511 39.62 5.25 -21.37
CA GLU A 511 40.72 6.23 -21.49
C GLU A 511 40.22 7.65 -21.12
N PRO A 512 41.05 8.53 -20.50
CA PRO A 512 40.55 9.75 -19.86
C PRO A 512 40.87 11.04 -20.65
N LEU A 513 39.87 11.93 -20.78
CA LEU A 513 40.06 13.32 -21.23
C LEU A 513 39.36 14.27 -20.23
N ALA A 514 40.09 14.96 -19.34
CA ALA A 514 40.99 16.10 -19.57
C ALA A 514 40.25 17.46 -19.50
N ALA A 515 40.74 18.36 -18.63
CA ALA A 515 40.00 19.56 -18.24
C ALA A 515 40.06 20.70 -19.27
N GLY A 516 38.90 21.27 -19.59
CA GLY A 516 38.76 22.53 -20.34
C GLY A 516 38.03 23.58 -19.49
N SER A 517 38.73 24.61 -19.02
CA SER A 517 38.15 25.67 -18.18
C SER A 517 37.42 26.73 -19.01
N GLY A 518 36.16 27.02 -18.68
CA GLY A 518 35.33 28.02 -19.37
C GLY A 518 34.18 28.57 -18.53
N GLY A 519 34.45 29.05 -17.32
CA GLY A 519 33.43 29.41 -16.33
C GLY A 519 32.93 30.86 -16.39
N PHE A 520 31.64 31.03 -16.69
CA PHE A 520 30.78 32.11 -16.21
C PHE A 520 29.35 31.52 -16.05
N GLY A 521 28.60 31.74 -14.97
CA GLY A 521 28.91 32.53 -13.78
C GLY A 521 27.64 32.92 -13.01
N GLY A 522 26.83 31.94 -12.59
CA GLY A 522 25.55 32.17 -11.90
C GLY A 522 25.42 31.31 -10.65
N SER A 523 25.75 31.88 -9.48
CA SER A 523 25.80 31.14 -8.22
C SER A 523 24.41 30.94 -7.61
N GLY A 524 23.90 29.71 -7.64
CA GLY A 524 22.86 29.29 -6.69
C GLY A 524 23.40 29.24 -5.26
N PRO A 525 22.55 29.32 -4.22
CA PRO A 525 22.98 29.15 -2.84
C PRO A 525 23.45 27.71 -2.61
N ASN A 526 24.60 27.54 -1.92
CA ASN A 526 25.10 26.22 -1.53
C ASN A 526 24.10 25.55 -0.57
N MET A 527 23.38 24.52 -1.02
CA MET A 527 22.84 23.52 -0.12
C MET A 527 23.99 22.67 0.44
N PRO A 528 24.00 22.36 1.75
CA PRO A 528 24.81 21.25 2.26
C PRO A 528 24.25 19.91 1.75
N SER A 529 25.13 18.96 1.45
CA SER A 529 24.76 17.62 0.99
C SER A 529 23.98 16.83 2.05
N GLU A 530 23.06 15.96 1.60
CA GLU A 530 22.20 15.15 2.49
C GLU A 530 22.99 14.36 3.54
N ASP A 531 24.18 13.86 3.17
CA ASP A 531 25.09 13.13 4.06
C ASP A 531 25.51 13.89 5.33
N ALA A 532 25.54 15.22 5.30
CA ALA A 532 25.92 16.03 6.47
C ALA A 532 24.92 15.86 7.63
N TRP A 533 23.63 15.72 7.30
CA TRP A 533 22.53 15.67 8.24
C TRP A 533 22.30 14.27 8.83
N ARG A 534 22.88 13.22 8.24
CA ARG A 534 22.92 11.86 8.80
C ARG A 534 23.85 11.72 10.01
N THR A 535 24.55 12.79 10.41
CA THR A 535 25.41 12.79 11.60
C THR A 535 24.64 13.20 12.86
N GLN A 536 25.00 12.61 14.00
CA GLN A 536 24.41 12.93 15.32
C GLN A 536 24.52 14.42 15.68
N ALA A 537 25.55 15.12 15.19
CA ALA A 537 25.71 16.57 15.35
C ALA A 537 24.67 17.37 14.54
N GLY A 538 24.39 16.97 13.31
CA GLY A 538 23.32 17.57 12.50
C GLY A 538 21.95 17.40 13.12
N LEU A 539 21.67 16.23 13.70
CA LEU A 539 20.44 15.96 14.45
C LEU A 539 20.32 16.84 15.71
N LEU A 540 21.39 16.95 16.51
CA LEU A 540 21.39 17.82 17.69
C LEU A 540 21.20 19.30 17.34
N GLN A 541 21.75 19.76 16.22
CA GLN A 541 21.53 21.11 15.72
C GLN A 541 20.07 21.33 15.29
N LEU A 542 19.44 20.32 14.67
CA LEU A 542 18.03 20.38 14.26
C LEU A 542 17.09 20.37 15.48
N LEU A 543 17.37 19.54 16.49
CA LEU A 543 16.66 19.58 17.78
C LEU A 543 16.85 20.92 18.50
N SER A 544 18.06 21.50 18.47
CA SER A 544 18.31 22.84 19.02
C SER A 544 17.60 23.97 18.27
N MET A 545 17.24 23.78 17.00
CA MET A 545 16.43 24.73 16.22
C MET A 545 14.92 24.56 16.43
N LEU A 546 14.49 23.40 16.94
CA LEU A 546 13.11 23.17 17.39
C LEU A 546 12.91 23.65 18.84
N GLY A 547 13.94 23.53 19.68
CA GLY A 547 13.91 23.78 21.13
C GLY A 547 13.44 25.17 21.59
N ASP A 548 13.69 26.22 20.79
CA ASP A 548 13.34 27.61 21.16
C ASP A 548 11.83 27.94 20.99
N GLU A 549 11.00 27.02 20.48
CA GLU A 549 9.53 27.16 20.38
C GLU A 549 8.76 25.96 20.97
N VAL A 550 9.32 25.26 21.98
CA VAL A 550 8.67 24.12 22.66
C VAL A 550 8.01 24.52 23.99
N ASP A 551 7.30 25.64 24.02
CA ASP A 551 6.14 25.79 24.91
C ASP A 551 4.95 25.06 24.26
N LEU A 552 5.05 23.72 24.19
CA LEU A 552 3.92 22.88 23.84
C LEU A 552 2.95 22.84 25.02
N GLU A 553 1.76 23.40 24.83
CA GLU A 553 0.65 23.15 25.74
C GLU A 553 0.44 21.63 25.85
N GLN A 554 0.57 21.11 27.09
CA GLN A 554 0.27 19.72 27.39
C GLN A 554 -1.23 19.53 27.25
N SER A 555 -1.64 19.14 26.04
CA SER A 555 -2.96 18.60 25.79
C SER A 555 -3.01 17.19 26.38
N ASP A 556 -3.16 17.12 27.70
CA ASP A 556 -3.33 15.88 28.46
C ASP A 556 -4.62 15.17 28.00
N GLY A 557 -4.49 14.36 26.94
CA GLY A 557 -5.56 13.52 26.37
C GLY A 557 -5.83 12.27 27.22
N GLU A 558 -5.80 12.42 28.54
CA GLU A 558 -6.10 11.37 29.50
C GLU A 558 -7.62 11.26 29.67
N ASP A 559 -8.28 10.64 28.69
CA ASP A 559 -9.65 10.11 28.86
C ASP A 559 -9.61 8.89 29.83
N GLU A 560 -9.20 9.12 31.09
CA GLU A 560 -9.32 8.15 32.16
C GLU A 560 -10.80 8.04 32.56
N TRP A 561 -11.50 7.06 32.00
CA TRP A 561 -12.94 6.82 32.23
C TRP A 561 -13.21 6.29 33.65
N VAL A 562 -13.05 7.14 34.66
CA VAL A 562 -13.43 6.86 36.05
C VAL A 562 -14.95 6.77 36.15
N SER A 563 -15.45 5.56 36.38
CA SER A 563 -16.88 5.34 36.65
C SER A 563 -17.26 5.88 38.03
N ILE A 564 -17.79 7.09 38.06
CA ILE A 564 -18.59 7.57 39.18
C ILE A 564 -19.99 6.97 39.04
N GLY A 565 -20.32 6.03 39.92
CA GLY A 565 -21.70 5.59 40.14
C GLY A 565 -22.37 6.50 41.15
N GLU A 566 -23.40 7.23 40.73
CA GLU A 566 -24.32 7.93 41.64
C GLU A 566 -25.45 6.96 42.03
N ASP A 567 -25.22 6.19 43.09
CA ASP A 567 -26.29 5.50 43.82
C ASP A 567 -27.08 6.55 44.63
N GLU A 568 -28.14 7.14 44.06
CA GLU A 568 -29.15 7.87 44.84
C GLU A 568 -30.31 6.94 45.23
N GLU A 569 -30.27 6.49 46.49
CA GLU A 569 -31.41 5.88 47.18
C GLU A 569 -32.46 6.94 47.53
N GLU A 570 -33.71 6.79 47.08
CA GLU A 570 -34.88 7.39 47.76
C GLU A 570 -35.95 6.32 48.03
N GLU A 571 -36.07 5.90 49.28
CA GLU A 571 -37.27 5.24 49.83
C GLU A 571 -38.17 6.29 50.53
N GLU A 572 -39.41 6.49 50.05
CA GLU A 572 -40.64 6.57 50.87
C GLU A 572 -41.94 6.44 50.03
#